data_AF-A0A0F8XBY5-F1
#
_entry.id   AF-A0A0F8XBY5-F1
#
_cell.length_a   1.000
_cell.length_b   1.000
_cell.length_c   1.000
_cell.angle_alpha   90.00
_cell.angle_beta   90.00
_cell.angle_gamma   90.00
#
_symmetry.space_group_name_H-M   'P 1'
#
loop_
_entity.id
_entity.type
_entity.pdbx_description
1 polymer ?
#
loop_
_entity_poly.entity_id
_entity_poly.type
_entity_poly.pdbx_seq_one_letter_code
_entity_poly.pdbx_strand_id
1 'polypeptide(L)'
;MAKQDPNPPLWNNEMSDGCSGVFDWLPFVGSMTDCCVGHDELFHYGGGKAEFKAANKAFYDCIRKKKRCWFCHQVSKVVAYWRRFGVRRFGRSAFNWKGSGPRKARAEEIRVEMGTDLGEG
;
A
#
# COMPACT_ATOMS: atom_id res chain seq x y z
N MET A 1 -0.58 10.44 6.61
CA MET A 1 0.56 11.03 5.83
C MET A 1 1.91 10.76 6.51
N ALA A 2 2.86 10.10 5.83
CA ALA A 2 4.16 9.79 6.43
C ALA A 2 5.04 11.04 6.59
N LYS A 3 5.49 11.30 7.82
CA LYS A 3 6.47 12.34 8.12
C LYS A 3 7.80 11.97 7.46
N GLN A 4 8.45 12.92 6.78
CA GLN A 4 9.76 12.69 6.16
C GLN A 4 10.82 12.51 7.26
N ASP A 5 11.29 11.28 7.44
CA ASP A 5 12.19 10.91 8.53
C ASP A 5 13.23 9.87 8.04
N PRO A 6 14.54 10.12 8.19
CA PRO A 6 15.57 9.14 7.83
C PRO A 6 15.56 7.88 8.72
N ASN A 7 15.01 7.98 9.94
CA ASN A 7 14.84 6.85 10.84
C ASN A 7 13.41 6.86 11.40
N PRO A 8 12.41 6.51 10.59
CA PRO A 8 11.02 6.60 11.00
C PRO A 8 10.77 5.73 12.26
N PRO A 9 9.90 6.18 13.19
CA PRO A 9 9.56 5.41 14.38
C PRO A 9 8.93 4.06 14.01
N LEU A 10 8.82 3.16 15.00
CA LEU A 10 8.06 1.92 14.82
C LEU A 10 6.65 2.24 14.35
N TRP A 11 6.20 1.52 13.34
CA TRP A 11 4.83 1.61 12.88
C TRP A 11 3.86 1.19 13.98
N ASN A 12 2.74 1.91 14.06
CA ASN A 12 1.55 1.48 14.77
C ASN A 12 0.33 1.72 13.86
N ASN A 13 -0.74 0.95 14.04
CA ASN A 13 -1.92 1.07 13.18
C ASN A 13 -2.66 2.41 13.35
N GLU A 14 -2.43 3.14 14.46
CA GLU A 14 -2.98 4.48 14.69
C GLU A 14 -2.34 5.55 13.79
N MET A 15 -1.17 5.27 13.21
CA MET A 15 -0.50 6.13 12.23
C MET A 15 -1.07 6.00 10.81
N SER A 16 -1.87 4.96 10.55
CA SER A 16 -2.58 4.81 9.28
C SER A 16 -3.71 5.82 9.20
N ASP A 17 -3.86 6.44 8.03
CA ASP A 17 -5.06 7.20 7.70
C ASP A 17 -6.09 6.32 6.97
N GLY A 18 -5.90 4.99 7.02
CA GLY A 18 -6.76 3.99 6.45
C GLY A 18 -6.88 4.12 4.93
N CYS A 19 -8.08 3.88 4.40
CA CYS A 19 -8.31 4.03 2.97
C CYS A 19 -8.58 5.48 2.54
N SER A 20 -7.83 6.44 3.08
CA SER A 20 -7.97 7.87 2.73
C SER A 20 -8.01 8.10 1.21
N GLY A 21 -9.12 8.66 0.72
CA GLY A 21 -9.33 8.95 -0.71
C GLY A 21 -10.01 7.86 -1.54
N VAL A 22 -10.46 6.77 -0.92
CA VAL A 22 -11.33 5.73 -1.55
C VAL A 22 -12.22 5.09 -0.49
N PHE A 23 -13.29 4.43 -0.93
CA PHE A 23 -14.12 3.64 -0.02
C PHE A 23 -13.34 2.47 0.57
N ASP A 24 -13.24 2.41 1.89
CA ASP A 24 -12.62 1.33 2.65
C ASP A 24 -13.31 -0.02 2.40
N TRP A 25 -14.63 0.01 2.36
CA TRP A 25 -15.46 -1.13 2.04
C TRP A 25 -16.05 -0.96 0.65
N LEU A 26 -15.89 -1.97 -0.20
CA LEU A 26 -16.51 -2.03 -1.50
C LEU A 26 -17.50 -3.20 -1.57
N PRO A 27 -18.69 -2.99 -2.17
CA PRO A 27 -19.60 -4.08 -2.47
C PRO A 27 -18.86 -5.22 -3.17
N PHE A 28 -19.01 -6.43 -2.67
CA PHE A 28 -18.50 -7.68 -3.25
C PHE A 28 -16.95 -7.87 -3.26
N VAL A 29 -16.18 -6.85 -2.87
CA VAL A 29 -14.72 -6.96 -2.61
C VAL A 29 -14.46 -7.07 -1.10
N GLY A 30 -15.35 -6.51 -0.27
CA GLY A 30 -15.20 -6.47 1.18
C GLY A 30 -14.33 -5.31 1.64
N SER A 31 -13.88 -5.38 2.89
CA SER A 31 -12.98 -4.38 3.46
C SER A 31 -11.57 -4.48 2.86
N MET A 32 -11.03 -3.33 2.48
CA MET A 32 -9.65 -3.14 2.03
C MET A 32 -8.77 -2.54 3.12
N THR A 33 -9.27 -2.42 4.35
CA THR A 33 -8.56 -1.77 5.47
C THR A 33 -7.14 -2.31 5.62
N ASP A 34 -6.97 -3.64 5.65
CA ASP A 34 -5.64 -4.26 5.78
C ASP A 34 -4.70 -3.89 4.63
N CYS A 35 -5.22 -3.81 3.40
CA CYS A 35 -4.41 -3.41 2.25
C CYS A 35 -3.98 -1.94 2.37
N CYS A 36 -4.87 -1.08 2.88
CA CYS A 36 -4.59 0.34 3.07
C CYS A 36 -3.58 0.57 4.21
N VAL A 37 -3.76 -0.10 5.35
CA VAL A 37 -2.84 -0.03 6.50
C VAL A 37 -1.44 -0.51 6.10
N GLY A 38 -1.34 -1.65 5.40
CA GLY A 38 -0.04 -2.13 4.91
C GLY A 38 0.59 -1.19 3.87
N HIS A 39 -0.21 -0.55 3.01
CA HIS A 39 0.28 0.45 2.06
C HIS A 39 0.84 1.70 2.77
N ASP A 40 0.15 2.17 3.81
CA ASP A 40 0.61 3.30 4.63
C ASP A 40 1.89 2.95 5.39
N GLU A 41 1.99 1.73 5.93
CA GLU A 41 3.20 1.24 6.61
C GLU A 41 4.41 1.22 5.65
N LEU A 42 4.20 0.78 4.40
CA LEU A 42 5.24 0.82 3.37
C LEU A 42 5.61 2.25 2.97
N PHE A 43 4.64 3.17 2.96
CA PHE A 43 4.91 4.58 2.71
C PHE A 43 5.65 5.27 3.87
N HIS A 44 5.39 4.82 5.09
CA HIS A 44 6.07 5.26 6.31
C HIS A 44 7.54 4.86 6.31
N TYR A 45 7.82 3.58 6.02
CA TYR A 45 9.20 3.10 5.95
C TYR A 45 9.93 3.57 4.71
N GLY A 46 9.22 3.92 3.63
CA GLY A 46 9.74 4.77 2.57
C GLY A 46 10.88 4.17 1.74
N GLY A 47 11.49 5.01 0.90
CA GLY A 47 12.78 4.72 0.30
C GLY A 47 13.03 5.55 -0.95
N GLY A 48 13.45 4.85 -2.00
CA GLY A 48 13.60 5.41 -3.32
C GLY A 48 12.36 5.17 -4.19
N LYS A 49 12.53 5.47 -5.48
CA LYS A 49 11.50 5.22 -6.50
C LYS A 49 11.13 3.73 -6.62
N ALA A 50 12.06 2.83 -6.29
CA ALA A 50 11.83 1.39 -6.33
C ALA A 50 10.83 0.99 -5.24
N GLU A 51 11.06 1.41 -4.00
CA GLU A 51 10.21 1.20 -2.82
C GLU A 51 8.83 1.84 -3.00
N PHE A 52 8.77 3.03 -3.61
CA PHE A 52 7.50 3.65 -3.97
C PHE A 52 6.69 2.80 -4.96
N LYS A 53 7.31 2.32 -6.06
CA LYS A 53 6.63 1.46 -7.04
C LYS A 53 6.21 0.13 -6.42
N ALA A 54 7.08 -0.43 -5.61
CA ALA A 54 6.89 -1.65 -4.84
C ALA A 54 5.68 -1.60 -3.91
N ALA A 55 5.59 -0.56 -3.08
CA ALA A 55 4.47 -0.36 -2.16
C ALA A 55 3.13 -0.25 -2.92
N ASN A 56 3.13 0.50 -4.03
CA ASN A 56 1.96 0.60 -4.90
C ASN A 56 1.57 -0.74 -5.56
N LYS A 57 2.56 -1.56 -5.93
CA LYS A 57 2.33 -2.90 -6.48
C LYS A 57 1.74 -3.82 -5.41
N ALA A 58 2.30 -3.82 -4.21
CA ALA A 58 1.81 -4.63 -3.08
C ALA A 58 0.35 -4.30 -2.73
N PHE A 59 -0.02 -3.02 -2.72
CA PHE A 59 -1.40 -2.59 -2.56
C PHE A 59 -2.33 -3.14 -3.65
N TYR A 60 -1.92 -3.03 -4.91
CA TYR A 60 -2.69 -3.54 -6.05
C TYR A 60 -2.89 -5.05 -5.98
N ASP A 61 -1.84 -5.80 -5.61
CA ASP A 61 -1.88 -7.25 -5.50
C ASP A 61 -2.75 -7.70 -4.32
N CYS A 62 -2.68 -7.00 -3.18
CA CYS A 62 -3.56 -7.23 -2.02
C CYS A 62 -5.05 -7.10 -2.39
N ILE A 63 -5.45 -6.01 -3.07
CA ILE A 63 -6.81 -5.85 -3.57
C ILE A 63 -7.18 -6.97 -4.54
N ARG A 64 -6.23 -7.42 -5.37
CA ARG A 64 -6.49 -8.48 -6.34
C ARG A 64 -6.76 -9.83 -5.70
N LYS A 65 -6.12 -10.13 -4.57
CA LYS A 65 -6.32 -11.39 -3.83
C LYS A 65 -7.69 -11.43 -3.14
N LYS A 66 -8.27 -10.29 -2.74
CA LYS A 66 -9.58 -10.21 -2.07
C LYS A 66 -10.81 -10.46 -3.00
N LYS A 67 -10.63 -10.90 -4.24
CA LYS A 67 -11.72 -11.07 -5.22
C LYS A 67 -12.52 -12.35 -4.97
N ARG A 68 -13.80 -12.24 -4.63
CA ARG A 68 -14.74 -13.37 -4.52
C ARG A 68 -15.51 -13.71 -5.81
N CYS A 69 -15.50 -12.85 -6.84
CA CYS A 69 -16.27 -13.08 -8.09
C CYS A 69 -15.70 -12.34 -9.33
N TRP A 70 -16.12 -12.72 -10.55
CA TRP A 70 -15.64 -12.10 -11.81
C TRP A 70 -16.10 -10.64 -11.98
N PHE A 71 -17.33 -10.29 -11.59
CA PHE A 71 -17.78 -8.89 -11.58
C PHE A 71 -16.98 -8.04 -10.57
N CYS A 72 -16.67 -8.64 -9.42
CA CYS A 72 -15.80 -8.09 -8.38
C CYS A 72 -14.39 -7.77 -8.91
N HIS A 73 -13.91 -8.55 -9.89
CA HIS A 73 -12.61 -8.33 -10.55
C HIS A 73 -12.56 -7.03 -11.33
N GLN A 74 -13.66 -6.60 -11.95
CA GLN A 74 -13.71 -5.36 -12.72
C GLN A 74 -13.82 -4.14 -11.79
N VAL A 75 -14.68 -4.19 -10.77
CA VAL A 75 -14.81 -3.11 -9.78
C VAL A 75 -13.48 -2.87 -9.06
N SER A 76 -12.82 -3.93 -8.61
CA SER A 76 -11.50 -3.82 -7.98
C SER A 76 -10.41 -3.29 -8.92
N LYS A 77 -10.47 -3.59 -10.24
CA LYS A 77 -9.55 -2.99 -11.22
C LYS A 77 -9.75 -1.48 -11.33
N VAL A 78 -11.00 -1.02 -11.39
CA VAL A 78 -11.34 0.40 -11.48
C VAL A 78 -10.88 1.12 -10.21
N VAL A 79 -11.19 0.59 -9.03
CA VAL A 79 -10.77 1.18 -7.75
C VAL A 79 -9.26 1.23 -7.63
N ALA A 80 -8.58 0.13 -7.96
CA ALA A 80 -7.13 0.09 -7.88
C ALA A 80 -6.47 1.02 -8.92
N TYR A 81 -7.11 1.24 -10.07
CA TYR A 81 -6.68 2.24 -11.05
C TYR A 81 -6.88 3.68 -10.52
N TRP A 82 -8.05 4.01 -9.98
CA TRP A 82 -8.33 5.31 -9.38
C TRP A 82 -7.42 5.62 -8.21
N ARG A 83 -7.18 4.65 -7.32
CA ARG A 83 -6.20 4.78 -6.23
C ARG A 83 -4.79 4.93 -6.76
N ARG A 84 -4.37 4.13 -7.75
CA ARG A 84 -3.06 4.30 -8.39
C ARG A 84 -2.90 5.71 -8.96
N PHE A 85 -3.95 6.27 -9.55
CA PHE A 85 -3.95 7.64 -10.05
C PHE A 85 -3.85 8.67 -8.91
N GLY A 86 -4.67 8.52 -7.86
CA GLY A 86 -4.64 9.36 -6.66
C GLY A 86 -3.28 9.32 -5.95
N VAL A 87 -2.70 8.13 -5.77
CA VAL A 87 -1.38 7.94 -5.15
C VAL A 87 -0.25 8.45 -6.05
N ARG A 88 -0.37 8.34 -7.37
CA ARG A 88 0.62 8.92 -8.29
C ARG A 88 0.59 10.45 -8.28
N ARG A 89 -0.57 11.06 -8.02
CA ARG A 89 -0.76 12.52 -7.99
C ARG A 89 -0.49 13.13 -6.61
N PHE A 90 -0.92 12.48 -5.53
CA PHE A 90 -0.85 12.97 -4.16
C PHE A 90 -0.01 12.08 -3.23
N GLY A 91 0.01 10.77 -3.45
CA GLY A 91 0.80 9.86 -2.62
C GLY A 91 2.31 10.04 -2.75
N ARG A 92 2.78 10.72 -3.80
CA ARG A 92 4.20 11.10 -3.91
C ARG A 92 4.65 12.02 -2.78
N SER A 93 3.80 12.94 -2.30
CA SER A 93 4.15 13.78 -1.14
C SER A 93 3.98 13.05 0.19
N ALA A 94 3.13 12.03 0.24
CA ALA A 94 2.87 11.24 1.44
C ALA A 94 3.86 10.08 1.65
N PHE A 95 4.68 9.75 0.66
CA PHE A 95 5.72 8.73 0.76
C PHE A 95 6.96 9.29 1.45
N ASN A 96 7.52 8.56 2.40
CA ASN A 96 8.79 8.93 3.02
C ASN A 96 9.96 8.71 2.04
N TRP A 97 10.52 9.79 1.49
CA TRP A 97 11.67 9.70 0.57
C TRP A 97 13.01 9.64 1.29
N LYS A 98 13.01 9.85 2.60
CA LYS A 98 14.22 9.85 3.43
C LYS A 98 14.43 8.52 4.12
N GLY A 99 13.38 7.74 4.34
CA GLY A 99 13.46 6.49 5.08
C GLY A 99 13.61 5.31 4.15
N SER A 100 14.58 4.43 4.43
CA SER A 100 14.43 2.97 4.31
C SER A 100 15.32 2.33 5.38
N GLY A 101 16.40 3.03 5.76
CA GLY A 101 17.08 2.94 7.05
C GLY A 101 17.40 1.51 7.49
N PRO A 102 17.53 1.23 8.80
CA PRO A 102 17.66 -0.13 9.32
C PRO A 102 16.37 -0.96 9.17
N ARG A 103 15.29 -0.40 8.62
CA ARG A 103 13.95 -1.02 8.60
C ARG A 103 13.54 -1.60 7.25
N LYS A 104 14.49 -1.74 6.32
CA LYS A 104 14.26 -2.37 5.01
C LYS A 104 13.74 -3.82 5.13
N ALA A 105 14.15 -4.57 6.15
CA ALA A 105 13.66 -5.92 6.43
C ALA A 105 12.15 -5.94 6.72
N ARG A 106 11.68 -5.03 7.58
CA ARG A 106 10.25 -4.90 7.89
C ARG A 106 9.42 -4.50 6.66
N ALA A 107 9.93 -3.57 5.84
CA ALA A 107 9.28 -3.20 4.59
C ALA A 107 9.13 -4.38 3.62
N GLU A 108 10.07 -5.35 3.66
CA GLU A 108 9.98 -6.56 2.83
C GLU A 108 8.99 -7.57 3.41
N GLU A 109 8.97 -7.77 4.73
CA GLU A 109 7.98 -8.62 5.41
C GLU A 109 6.54 -8.19 5.08
N ILE A 110 6.23 -6.90 5.20
CA ILE A 110 4.88 -6.37 4.91
C ILE A 110 4.51 -6.63 3.44
N ARG A 111 5.47 -6.55 2.53
CA ARG A 111 5.24 -6.85 1.10
C ARG A 111 4.89 -8.31 0.90
N VAL A 112 5.56 -9.22 1.60
CA VAL A 112 5.22 -10.64 1.59
C VAL A 112 3.83 -10.87 2.20
N GLU A 113 3.53 -10.26 3.35
CA GLU A 113 2.21 -10.33 4.03
C GLU A 113 1.07 -9.81 3.14
N MET A 114 1.28 -8.69 2.45
CA MET A 114 0.36 -8.12 1.47
C MET A 114 0.28 -8.94 0.16
N GLY A 115 1.15 -9.94 0.02
CA GLY A 115 1.06 -10.93 -1.03
C GLY A 115 1.81 -10.61 -2.31
N THR A 116 2.82 -9.74 -2.27
CA THR A 116 3.85 -9.74 -3.32
C THR A 116 4.84 -10.84 -3.03
N ASP A 117 4.67 -12.00 -3.65
CA ASP A 117 5.78 -12.91 -3.88
C ASP A 117 6.83 -12.14 -4.72
N LEU A 118 8.06 -12.00 -4.20
CA LEU A 118 9.25 -11.86 -5.04
C LEU A 118 9.62 -13.25 -5.60
N GLY A 119 8.63 -13.96 -6.14
CA GLY A 119 8.80 -15.22 -6.85
C GLY A 119 8.93 -14.92 -8.34
N GLU A 120 10.04 -15.38 -8.89
CA GLU A 120 10.49 -15.27 -10.28
C GLU A 120 9.41 -15.57 -11.33
N GLY A 121 9.51 -14.88 -12.48
CA GLY A 121 8.69 -15.06 -13.67
C GLY A 121 9.06 -14.05 -14.74
#